data_AF-A0A0F9U315-F1
#
_entry.id   AF-A0A0F9U315-F1
#
_cell.length_a   1.000
_cell.length_b   1.000
_cell.length_c   1.000
_cell.angle_alpha   90.00
_cell.angle_beta   90.00
_cell.angle_gamma   90.00
#
_symmetry.space_group_name_H-M   'P 1'
#
loop_
_entity.id
_entity.type
_entity.pdbx_description
1 polymer ?
#
loop_
_entity_poly.entity_id
_entity_poly.type
_entity_poly.pdbx_seq_one_letter_code
_entity_poly.pdbx_strand_id
1 'polypeptide(L)'
;MARKRCGISQGLCAARVAAAAGGAPAGPVLTVDLQKITASPLELGAILPVGTQFNAFEMDAAGALVTRTIQDDDGNGAVDILGEANPVPNAGMGFSYEKTTIGGQVTFTYVADDGTTVAQDTEQYLWLPRIYLGVEPIPGAVDEAFIEALVESELRGDKGIARTGITWTTGEYIWIAFPQAFNPTDVLDFLIGVFPGGFLLDTVGVAVTANTAGSPVPILYDVWRSTGAGIGLLVDVSVTP
;
A
#
# COMPACT_ATOMS: atom_id res chain seq x y z
N MET A 1 14.03 -97.09 3.38
CA MET A 1 13.57 -97.40 4.74
C MET A 1 13.72 -96.16 5.63
N ALA A 2 12.72 -95.90 6.46
CA ALA A 2 12.73 -95.16 7.72
C ALA A 2 13.17 -93.66 7.78
N ARG A 3 12.23 -92.90 8.37
CA ARG A 3 12.23 -91.48 8.79
C ARG A 3 13.27 -91.14 9.86
N LYS A 4 13.61 -89.83 10.00
CA LYS A 4 13.27 -89.02 11.20
C LYS A 4 13.52 -87.51 10.98
N ARG A 5 12.60 -86.70 11.53
CA ARG A 5 12.49 -85.23 11.49
C ARG A 5 13.28 -84.55 12.63
N CYS A 6 13.70 -83.30 12.42
CA CYS A 6 13.61 -82.09 13.29
C CYS A 6 14.38 -80.98 12.55
N GLY A 7 14.03 -79.69 12.44
CA GLY A 7 12.98 -78.84 12.96
C GLY A 7 13.49 -77.37 12.88
N ILE A 8 12.70 -76.48 12.28
CA ILE A 8 12.53 -75.06 12.64
C ILE A 8 13.57 -74.00 12.17
N SER A 9 12.98 -73.01 11.48
CA SER A 9 13.28 -71.57 11.29
C SER A 9 14.46 -71.08 10.43
N GLN A 10 14.02 -70.35 9.39
CA GLN A 10 14.71 -69.50 8.43
C GLN A 10 15.36 -68.25 9.04
N GLY A 11 16.30 -67.65 8.29
CA GLY A 11 16.76 -66.27 8.50
C GLY A 11 18.15 -66.02 7.90
N LEU A 12 18.32 -66.19 6.59
CA LEU A 12 18.46 -65.11 5.60
C LEU A 12 19.90 -64.60 5.41
N CYS A 13 20.47 -65.05 4.28
CA CYS A 13 21.67 -64.53 3.65
C CYS A 13 21.66 -63.02 3.52
N ALA A 14 22.82 -62.44 3.84
CA ALA A 14 23.22 -61.12 3.41
C ALA A 14 23.33 -61.05 1.87
N ALA A 15 22.68 -60.05 1.28
CA ALA A 15 23.07 -59.50 -0.01
C ALA A 15 22.92 -57.98 0.06
N ARG A 16 24.06 -57.28 0.03
CA ARG A 16 24.13 -55.84 -0.24
C ARG A 16 23.58 -55.60 -1.64
N VAL A 17 22.56 -54.76 -1.76
CA VAL A 17 22.22 -54.08 -3.02
C VAL A 17 22.44 -52.59 -2.81
N ALA A 18 23.14 -52.00 -3.79
CA ALA A 18 23.65 -50.66 -3.82
C ALA A 18 22.57 -49.59 -3.54
N ALA A 19 23.00 -48.54 -2.85
CA ALA A 19 22.29 -47.27 -2.79
C ALA A 19 22.14 -46.72 -4.22
N ALA A 20 20.94 -46.77 -4.76
CA ALA A 20 20.55 -45.91 -5.86
C ALA A 20 20.28 -44.53 -5.24
N ALA A 21 21.22 -43.60 -5.44
CA ALA A 21 20.97 -42.17 -5.33
C ALA A 21 19.98 -41.76 -6.44
N GLY A 22 18.73 -42.16 -6.29
CA GLY A 22 17.62 -41.57 -7.02
C GLY A 22 17.28 -40.28 -6.29
N GLY A 23 17.88 -39.16 -6.69
CA GLY A 23 17.32 -37.87 -6.35
C GLY A 23 15.88 -37.87 -6.84
N ALA A 24 14.92 -37.88 -5.91
CA ALA A 24 13.54 -37.62 -6.27
C ALA A 24 13.55 -36.33 -7.12
N PRO A 25 12.85 -36.27 -8.27
CA PRO A 25 12.68 -35.00 -8.95
C PRO A 25 12.21 -34.00 -7.90
N ALA A 26 12.88 -32.85 -7.80
CA ALA A 26 12.45 -31.80 -6.90
C ALA A 26 10.96 -31.62 -7.17
N GLY A 27 10.12 -31.83 -6.15
CA GLY A 27 8.69 -31.65 -6.28
C GLY A 27 8.40 -30.24 -6.79
N PRO A 28 7.19 -29.98 -7.32
CA PRO A 28 6.80 -28.61 -7.63
C PRO A 28 7.14 -27.73 -6.42
N VAL A 29 7.90 -26.66 -6.65
CA VAL A 29 8.25 -25.70 -5.60
C VAL A 29 7.07 -24.78 -5.47
N LEU A 30 6.46 -24.79 -4.28
CA LEU A 30 5.41 -23.84 -3.95
C LEU A 30 5.96 -22.42 -4.01
N THR A 31 5.43 -21.64 -4.94
CA THR A 31 5.82 -20.24 -5.13
C THR A 31 4.59 -19.34 -5.07
N VAL A 32 4.76 -18.23 -4.36
CA VAL A 32 3.77 -17.17 -4.24
C VAL A 32 4.43 -15.90 -4.73
N ASP A 33 3.70 -15.11 -5.51
CA ASP A 33 4.06 -13.76 -5.91
C ASP A 33 2.85 -12.85 -5.71
N LEU A 34 2.92 -11.98 -4.70
CA LEU A 34 2.00 -10.86 -4.52
C LEU A 34 2.48 -9.72 -5.40
N GLN A 35 1.87 -9.59 -6.57
CA GLN A 35 2.16 -8.45 -7.42
C GLN A 35 1.46 -7.20 -6.88
N LYS A 36 2.19 -6.07 -6.83
CA LYS A 36 1.56 -4.76 -6.60
C LYS A 36 0.56 -4.47 -7.69
N ILE A 37 -0.71 -4.40 -7.32
CA ILE A 37 -1.80 -4.12 -8.27
C ILE A 37 -2.03 -2.62 -8.43
N THR A 38 -1.59 -1.83 -7.47
CA THR A 38 -1.63 -0.37 -7.53
C THR A 38 -0.32 0.23 -7.03
N ALA A 39 -0.07 1.48 -7.42
CA ALA A 39 1.07 2.25 -6.93
C ALA A 39 0.84 2.64 -5.46
N SER A 40 1.89 2.50 -4.64
CA SER A 40 1.96 3.02 -3.28
C SER A 40 2.88 4.26 -3.29
N PRO A 41 2.58 5.33 -2.53
CA PRO A 41 1.52 5.45 -1.52
C PRO A 41 0.12 5.59 -2.13
N LEU A 42 -0.88 5.21 -1.34
CA LEU A 42 -2.30 5.36 -1.64
C LEU A 42 -2.85 6.60 -0.94
N GLU A 43 -3.88 7.18 -1.54
CA GLU A 43 -4.66 8.23 -0.90
C GLU A 43 -5.53 7.65 0.23
N LEU A 44 -5.76 8.42 1.30
CA LEU A 44 -6.69 8.03 2.36
C LEU A 44 -8.08 7.70 1.81
N GLY A 45 -8.68 6.61 2.31
CA GLY A 45 -9.94 6.10 1.78
C GLY A 45 -9.85 5.48 0.38
N ALA A 46 -8.68 5.43 -0.26
CA ALA A 46 -8.54 4.72 -1.52
C ALA A 46 -8.76 3.22 -1.29
N ILE A 47 -9.61 2.65 -2.15
CA ILE A 47 -9.83 1.21 -2.22
C ILE A 47 -8.60 0.58 -2.87
N LEU A 48 -7.93 -0.30 -2.15
CA LEU A 48 -6.88 -1.16 -2.72
C LEU A 48 -7.50 -2.43 -3.28
N PRO A 49 -7.59 -2.62 -4.62
CA PRO A 49 -7.88 -3.92 -5.19
C PRO A 49 -6.65 -4.82 -5.03
N VAL A 50 -6.71 -5.80 -4.13
CA VAL A 50 -5.75 -6.91 -4.11
C VAL A 50 -6.22 -7.96 -5.11
N GLY A 51 -5.32 -8.80 -5.58
CA GLY A 51 -5.50 -9.71 -6.69
C GLY A 51 -4.29 -10.63 -6.71
N THR A 52 -4.48 -11.81 -7.25
CA THR A 52 -3.51 -12.88 -7.08
C THR A 52 -3.28 -13.55 -8.42
N GLN A 53 -2.02 -13.70 -8.84
CA GLN A 53 -1.71 -14.55 -9.99
C GLN A 53 -1.30 -15.93 -9.49
N PHE A 54 -1.91 -16.98 -10.04
CA PHE A 54 -1.55 -18.36 -9.74
C PHE A 54 -1.03 -19.05 -11.00
N ASN A 55 0.19 -19.57 -10.93
CA ASN A 55 0.78 -20.28 -12.07
C ASN A 55 0.24 -21.72 -12.23
N ALA A 56 -0.40 -22.32 -11.22
CA ALA A 56 -1.09 -23.61 -11.35
C ALA A 56 -2.00 -23.92 -10.14
N PHE A 57 -2.87 -24.93 -10.31
CA PHE A 57 -3.27 -25.77 -9.19
C PHE A 57 -2.00 -26.44 -8.68
N GLU A 58 -1.51 -25.99 -7.54
CA GLU A 58 -0.57 -26.79 -6.79
C GLU A 58 -1.43 -27.70 -5.92
N MET A 59 -1.39 -29.00 -6.23
CA MET A 59 -1.70 -30.02 -5.25
C MET A 59 -0.40 -30.34 -4.54
N ASP A 60 -0.47 -30.65 -3.26
CA ASP A 60 0.70 -31.17 -2.55
C ASP A 60 1.18 -32.49 -3.20
N ALA A 61 2.31 -33.01 -2.74
CA ALA A 61 2.83 -34.29 -3.23
C ALA A 61 1.86 -35.50 -3.01
N ALA A 62 0.82 -35.33 -2.18
CA ALA A 62 -0.19 -36.32 -1.83
C ALA A 62 -1.55 -36.11 -2.55
N GLY A 63 -1.69 -35.08 -3.39
CA GLY A 63 -2.94 -34.75 -4.09
C GLY A 63 -3.95 -33.95 -3.25
N ALA A 64 -3.55 -33.43 -2.09
CA ALA A 64 -4.35 -32.53 -1.27
C ALA A 64 -4.34 -31.11 -1.83
N LEU A 65 -5.41 -30.37 -1.52
CA LEU A 65 -5.61 -29.01 -1.98
C LEU A 65 -4.74 -28.06 -1.15
N VAL A 66 -3.91 -27.25 -1.82
CA VAL A 66 -3.13 -26.19 -1.19
C VAL A 66 -4.08 -25.14 -0.63
N THR A 67 -3.99 -24.89 0.68
CA THR A 67 -4.74 -23.82 1.34
C THR A 67 -4.11 -22.49 0.97
N ARG A 68 -4.93 -21.47 0.71
CA ARG A 68 -4.50 -20.17 0.18
C ARG A 68 -5.21 -19.05 0.90
N THR A 69 -4.46 -18.24 1.63
CA THR A 69 -5.05 -17.16 2.44
C THR A 69 -4.33 -15.84 2.20
N ILE A 70 -5.09 -14.75 2.12
CA ILE A 70 -4.56 -13.40 2.33
C ILE A 70 -5.01 -12.94 3.70
N GLN A 71 -4.08 -12.35 4.45
CA GLN A 71 -4.35 -11.67 5.71
C GLN A 71 -3.68 -10.30 5.70
N ASP A 72 -4.22 -9.37 6.47
CA ASP A 72 -3.57 -8.09 6.77
C ASP A 72 -3.25 -7.98 8.27
N ASP A 73 -2.33 -7.08 8.60
CA ASP A 73 -1.94 -6.76 9.96
C ASP A 73 -2.84 -5.70 10.64
N ASP A 74 -3.88 -5.22 9.96
CA ASP A 74 -4.84 -4.23 10.48
C ASP A 74 -6.07 -4.89 11.15
N GLY A 75 -6.04 -6.22 11.28
CA GLY A 75 -7.01 -6.97 12.07
C GLY A 75 -8.23 -7.46 11.30
N ASN A 76 -8.26 -7.35 9.96
CA ASN A 76 -9.28 -8.09 9.22
C ASN A 76 -8.97 -9.58 9.25
N GLY A 77 -10.02 -10.39 9.26
CA GLY A 77 -9.88 -11.84 9.24
C GLY A 77 -9.20 -12.30 7.95
N ALA A 78 -8.36 -13.33 8.05
CA ALA A 78 -7.77 -13.97 6.88
C ALA A 78 -8.88 -14.42 5.91
N VAL A 79 -8.72 -14.08 4.64
CA VAL A 79 -9.65 -14.45 3.59
C VAL A 79 -9.11 -15.65 2.83
N ASP A 80 -9.92 -16.70 2.77
CA ASP A 80 -9.65 -17.88 1.97
C ASP A 80 -9.91 -17.62 0.49
N ILE A 81 -8.96 -18.04 -0.36
CA ILE A 81 -8.95 -17.81 -1.81
C ILE A 81 -9.32 -19.10 -2.56
N LEU A 82 -9.69 -20.15 -1.83
CA LEU A 82 -10.22 -21.39 -2.37
C LEU A 82 -11.59 -21.14 -3.05
N GLY A 83 -11.58 -20.85 -4.36
CA GLY A 83 -12.83 -20.53 -5.07
C GLY A 83 -12.89 -20.80 -6.57
N GLU A 84 -11.81 -20.66 -7.33
CA GLU A 84 -11.91 -20.75 -8.80
C GLU A 84 -11.00 -21.79 -9.44
N ALA A 85 -11.56 -22.51 -10.40
CA ALA A 85 -10.83 -23.42 -11.26
C ALA A 85 -9.98 -22.64 -12.28
N ASN A 86 -8.65 -22.75 -12.19
CA ASN A 86 -7.71 -22.22 -13.19
C ASN A 86 -7.72 -23.08 -14.48
N PRO A 87 -7.37 -22.56 -15.69
CA PRO A 87 -6.79 -21.26 -15.99
C PRO A 87 -7.85 -20.19 -16.26
N VAL A 88 -8.13 -19.34 -15.29
CA VAL A 88 -8.65 -18.01 -15.59
C VAL A 88 -7.48 -17.07 -15.35
N PRO A 89 -7.00 -16.34 -16.37
CA PRO A 89 -6.14 -15.19 -16.15
C PRO A 89 -6.87 -14.29 -15.15
N ASN A 90 -6.41 -14.32 -13.90
CA ASN A 90 -7.10 -13.78 -12.73
C ASN A 90 -7.29 -12.26 -12.88
N ALA A 91 -8.36 -11.87 -13.55
CA ALA A 91 -8.89 -10.53 -13.53
C ALA A 91 -9.81 -10.40 -12.31
N GLY A 92 -9.22 -10.08 -11.16
CA GLY A 92 -9.93 -9.36 -10.10
C GLY A 92 -10.75 -10.18 -9.11
N MET A 93 -10.11 -10.99 -8.27
CA MET A 93 -10.61 -11.11 -6.90
C MET A 93 -10.27 -9.83 -6.11
N GLY A 94 -10.99 -8.75 -6.41
CA GLY A 94 -10.78 -7.48 -5.73
C GLY A 94 -11.27 -7.54 -4.28
N PHE A 95 -10.36 -7.74 -3.34
CA PHE A 95 -10.62 -7.31 -1.96
C PHE A 95 -10.61 -5.79 -1.95
N SER A 96 -11.60 -5.17 -1.30
CA SER A 96 -11.61 -3.72 -1.10
C SER A 96 -11.18 -3.46 0.32
N TYR A 97 -10.07 -2.74 0.47
CA TYR A 97 -9.57 -2.32 1.77
C TYR A 97 -9.45 -0.80 1.79
N GLU A 98 -10.02 -0.18 2.83
CA GLU A 98 -10.01 1.26 3.06
C GLU A 98 -9.30 1.53 4.39
N LYS A 99 -8.20 2.30 4.36
CA LYS A 99 -7.56 2.81 5.58
C LYS A 99 -7.85 4.30 5.74
N THR A 100 -8.28 4.67 6.93
CA THR A 100 -8.66 6.04 7.29
C THR A 100 -7.63 6.72 8.20
N THR A 101 -6.65 5.96 8.69
CA THR A 101 -5.57 6.48 9.55
C THR A 101 -4.46 7.10 8.70
N ILE A 102 -4.19 8.39 8.91
CA ILE A 102 -3.07 9.12 8.28
C ILE A 102 -1.74 8.44 8.62
N GLY A 103 -0.92 8.17 7.60
CA GLY A 103 0.36 7.48 7.78
C GLY A 103 0.19 6.00 8.13
N GLY A 104 -1.04 5.47 8.02
CA GLY A 104 -1.34 4.08 8.28
C GLY A 104 -0.68 3.18 7.25
N GLN A 105 0.17 2.27 7.72
CA GLN A 105 0.72 1.19 6.91
C GLN A 105 -0.12 -0.07 7.10
N VAL A 106 -0.24 -0.87 6.04
CA VAL A 106 -0.77 -2.24 6.09
C VAL A 106 0.18 -3.17 5.38
N THR A 107 0.50 -4.26 6.04
CA THR A 107 1.22 -5.39 5.46
C THR A 107 0.21 -6.47 5.09
N PHE A 108 0.02 -6.69 3.80
CA PHE A 108 -0.70 -7.85 3.30
C PHE A 108 0.27 -9.02 3.25
N THR A 109 -0.12 -10.13 3.86
CA THR A 109 0.60 -11.39 3.79
C THR A 109 -0.23 -12.37 3.01
N TYR A 110 0.34 -12.90 1.94
CA TYR A 110 -0.21 -14.05 1.23
C TYR A 110 0.49 -15.30 1.73
N VAL A 111 -0.28 -16.33 2.03
CA VAL A 111 0.22 -17.65 2.44
C VAL A 111 -0.39 -18.71 1.54
N ALA A 112 0.47 -19.56 0.96
CA ALA A 112 0.08 -20.85 0.43
C ALA A 112 0.67 -21.95 1.31
N ASP A 113 -0.14 -22.93 1.68
CA ASP A 113 0.26 -24.08 2.50
C ASP A 113 -0.26 -25.38 1.86
N ASP A 114 0.65 -26.26 1.49
CA ASP A 114 0.34 -27.58 0.91
C ASP A 114 0.26 -28.70 1.97
N GLY A 115 0.38 -28.37 3.26
CA GLY A 115 0.46 -29.32 4.38
C GLY A 115 1.86 -29.89 4.63
N THR A 116 2.82 -29.62 3.75
CA THR A 116 4.24 -30.02 3.85
C THR A 116 5.21 -28.85 3.67
N THR A 117 4.85 -27.87 2.87
CA THR A 117 5.59 -26.65 2.56
C THR A 117 4.67 -25.44 2.66
N VAL A 118 5.22 -24.36 3.20
CA VAL A 118 4.54 -23.06 3.31
C VAL A 118 5.35 -22.06 2.50
N ALA A 119 4.70 -21.44 1.52
CA ALA A 119 5.23 -20.28 0.81
C ALA A 119 4.47 -19.04 1.25
N GLN A 120 5.21 -17.96 1.42
CA GLN A 120 4.65 -16.68 1.84
C GLN A 120 5.25 -15.57 0.99
N ASP A 121 4.43 -14.56 0.75
CA ASP A 121 4.88 -13.29 0.23
C ASP A 121 4.19 -12.15 0.98
N THR A 122 4.79 -10.97 0.97
CA THR A 122 4.27 -9.80 1.69
C THR A 122 4.36 -8.55 0.86
N GLU A 123 3.31 -7.72 0.92
CA GLU A 123 3.29 -6.41 0.29
C GLU A 123 2.83 -5.33 1.25
N GLN A 124 3.45 -4.17 1.17
CA GLN A 124 3.18 -3.04 2.06
C GLN A 124 2.58 -1.85 1.33
N TYR A 125 1.49 -1.33 1.88
CA TYR A 125 0.82 -0.14 1.39
C TYR A 125 0.74 0.91 2.49
N LEU A 126 0.91 2.17 2.08
CA LEU A 126 0.92 3.32 2.98
C LEU A 126 -0.16 4.30 2.53
N TRP A 127 -1.08 4.64 3.44
CA TRP A 127 -2.12 5.63 3.18
C TRP A 127 -1.67 6.99 3.68
N LEU A 128 -1.57 7.92 2.73
CA LEU A 128 -1.17 9.29 2.98
C LEU A 128 -2.30 10.24 2.56
N PRO A 129 -2.48 11.36 3.25
CA PRO A 129 -3.31 12.44 2.76
C PRO A 129 -2.61 13.25 1.67
N ARG A 130 -3.38 14.09 0.99
CA ARG A 130 -2.87 15.08 0.03
C ARG A 130 -2.49 16.38 0.72
N ILE A 131 -1.43 17.00 0.23
CA ILE A 131 -1.23 18.45 0.33
C ILE A 131 -1.72 19.07 -0.97
N TYR A 132 -2.46 20.16 -0.88
CA TYR A 132 -2.91 20.94 -2.03
C TYR A 132 -2.11 22.23 -2.14
N LEU A 133 -1.76 22.61 -3.37
CA LEU A 133 -1.03 23.84 -3.66
C LEU A 133 -1.62 24.48 -4.92
N GLY A 134 -1.76 25.79 -4.91
CA GLY A 134 -2.16 26.49 -6.11
C GLY A 134 -2.07 27.99 -6.00
N VAL A 135 -2.44 28.65 -7.09
CA VAL A 135 -2.45 30.10 -7.21
C VAL A 135 -3.87 30.51 -7.54
N GLU A 136 -4.49 31.29 -6.65
CA GLU A 136 -5.87 31.72 -6.81
C GLU A 136 -6.06 33.12 -6.19
N PRO A 137 -7.04 33.92 -6.67
CA PRO A 137 -7.46 35.13 -5.97
C PRO A 137 -8.09 34.79 -4.61
N ILE A 138 -8.25 35.79 -3.74
CA ILE A 138 -8.93 35.60 -2.46
C ILE A 138 -10.38 35.16 -2.71
N PRO A 139 -10.78 33.96 -2.25
CA PRO A 139 -12.14 33.49 -2.45
C PRO A 139 -13.10 34.18 -1.48
N GLY A 140 -14.41 34.04 -1.73
CA GLY A 140 -15.44 34.48 -0.78
C GLY A 140 -15.43 33.65 0.51
N ALA A 141 -15.00 32.38 0.42
CA ALA A 141 -14.80 31.45 1.53
C ALA A 141 -13.67 30.46 1.19
N VAL A 142 -12.90 30.05 2.19
CA VAL A 142 -11.92 28.96 2.08
C VAL A 142 -12.61 27.69 2.60
N ASP A 143 -13.16 26.91 1.68
CA ASP A 143 -13.90 25.67 1.94
C ASP A 143 -13.26 24.46 1.21
N GLU A 144 -13.87 23.28 1.33
CA GLU A 144 -13.41 22.05 0.67
C GLU A 144 -13.29 22.24 -0.84
N ALA A 145 -14.29 22.85 -1.48
CA ALA A 145 -14.30 23.07 -2.92
C ALA A 145 -13.15 23.99 -3.37
N PHE A 146 -12.81 25.00 -2.57
CA PHE A 146 -11.64 25.82 -2.81
C PHE A 146 -10.33 25.02 -2.70
N ILE A 147 -10.17 24.21 -1.65
CA ILE A 147 -8.96 23.38 -1.46
C ILE A 147 -8.78 22.40 -2.63
N GLU A 148 -9.85 21.73 -3.05
CA GLU A 148 -9.83 20.75 -4.13
C GLU A 148 -9.66 21.37 -5.52
N ALA A 149 -10.01 22.65 -5.68
CA ALA A 149 -9.80 23.39 -6.91
C ALA A 149 -8.33 23.83 -7.12
N LEU A 150 -7.49 23.75 -6.08
CA LEU A 150 -6.07 24.09 -6.21
C LEU A 150 -5.38 23.18 -7.23
N VAL A 151 -4.66 23.81 -8.16
CA VAL A 151 -4.14 23.21 -9.40
C VAL A 151 -3.22 22.00 -9.19
N GLU A 152 -2.52 21.93 -8.06
CA GLU A 152 -1.61 20.83 -7.73
C GLU A 152 -2.00 20.14 -6.43
N SER A 153 -1.82 18.82 -6.41
CA SER A 153 -1.86 18.03 -5.18
C SER A 153 -0.86 16.89 -5.19
N GLU A 154 -0.38 16.49 -4.02
CA GLU A 154 0.56 15.38 -3.87
C GLU A 154 0.34 14.64 -2.54
N LEU A 155 0.49 13.31 -2.56
CA LEU A 155 0.43 12.48 -1.35
C LEU A 155 1.71 12.64 -0.53
N ARG A 156 1.56 12.98 0.75
CA ARG A 156 2.69 13.30 1.64
C ARG A 156 2.45 12.80 3.07
N GLY A 157 3.55 12.39 3.71
CA GLY A 157 3.58 11.96 5.12
C GLY A 157 4.12 13.01 6.08
N ASP A 158 4.54 14.17 5.56
CA ASP A 158 5.07 15.31 6.29
C ASP A 158 4.64 16.62 5.59
N LYS A 159 5.07 17.77 6.11
CA LYS A 159 4.84 19.10 5.50
C LYS A 159 5.76 19.43 4.32
N GLY A 160 6.69 18.56 3.98
CA GLY A 160 7.74 18.81 3.01
C GLY A 160 7.20 19.00 1.59
N ILE A 161 7.31 20.20 1.05
CA ILE A 161 7.01 20.48 -0.36
C ILE A 161 8.11 21.30 -1.00
N ALA A 162 8.33 21.10 -2.30
CA ALA A 162 9.18 21.95 -3.10
C ALA A 162 8.57 22.05 -4.50
N ARG A 163 8.35 23.28 -4.95
CA ARG A 163 7.80 23.62 -6.27
C ARG A 163 8.62 24.75 -6.85
N THR A 164 9.04 24.54 -8.09
CA THR A 164 9.81 25.53 -8.84
C THR A 164 8.96 26.12 -9.94
N GLY A 165 9.14 27.41 -10.22
CA GLY A 165 8.49 28.00 -11.38
C GLY A 165 7.02 28.38 -11.20
N ILE A 166 6.57 28.60 -9.97
CA ILE A 166 5.21 29.08 -9.72
C ILE A 166 5.12 30.50 -10.28
N THR A 167 4.20 30.70 -11.21
CA THR A 167 3.86 32.00 -11.76
C THR A 167 2.57 32.46 -11.12
N TRP A 168 2.57 33.63 -10.49
CA TRP A 168 1.36 34.18 -9.89
C TRP A 168 1.21 35.67 -10.21
N THR A 169 0.04 36.05 -10.71
CA THR A 169 -0.24 37.37 -11.29
C THR A 169 -0.88 38.32 -10.29
N THR A 170 -1.09 39.57 -10.69
CA THR A 170 -1.64 40.60 -9.82
C THR A 170 -3.03 40.24 -9.30
N GLY A 171 -3.17 40.19 -7.98
CA GLY A 171 -4.42 39.85 -7.30
C GLY A 171 -4.55 38.37 -6.92
N GLU A 172 -3.62 37.52 -7.37
CA GLU A 172 -3.53 36.11 -6.99
C GLU A 172 -2.53 35.92 -5.85
N TYR A 173 -2.77 34.89 -5.05
CA TYR A 173 -1.94 34.47 -3.94
C TYR A 173 -1.57 33.01 -4.09
N ILE A 174 -0.44 32.59 -3.51
CA ILE A 174 -0.21 31.15 -3.35
C ILE A 174 -1.00 30.67 -2.16
N TRP A 175 -1.65 29.54 -2.33
CA TRP A 175 -2.36 28.81 -1.31
C TRP A 175 -1.72 27.44 -1.14
N ILE A 176 -1.59 27.03 0.11
CA ILE A 176 -1.15 25.67 0.47
C ILE A 176 -2.06 25.17 1.59
N ALA A 177 -2.72 24.03 1.36
CA ALA A 177 -3.56 23.39 2.37
C ALA A 177 -2.86 22.15 2.91
N PHE A 178 -2.60 22.15 4.21
CA PHE A 178 -1.99 21.02 4.93
C PHE A 178 -3.03 20.34 5.82
N PRO A 179 -3.10 19.01 5.83
CA PRO A 179 -3.71 18.27 6.93
C PRO A 179 -3.13 18.69 8.28
N GLN A 180 -3.99 18.89 9.27
CA GLN A 180 -3.59 19.33 10.61
C GLN A 180 -2.56 18.42 11.28
N ALA A 181 -2.54 17.12 10.94
CA ALA A 181 -1.61 16.15 11.50
C ALA A 181 -0.13 16.47 11.23
N PHE A 182 0.17 17.26 10.20
CA PHE A 182 1.53 17.66 9.84
C PHE A 182 1.56 19.10 9.35
N ASN A 183 0.66 19.94 9.85
CA ASN A 183 0.66 21.36 9.49
C ASN A 183 1.99 22.02 9.90
N PRO A 184 2.57 22.93 9.07
CA PRO A 184 3.63 23.82 9.53
C PRO A 184 3.28 24.48 10.86
N THR A 185 4.26 24.54 11.75
CA THR A 185 4.07 25.13 13.09
C THR A 185 4.74 26.49 13.22
N ASP A 186 5.63 26.81 12.27
CA ASP A 186 6.32 28.08 12.19
C ASP A 186 6.19 28.66 10.78
N VAL A 187 5.94 29.96 10.67
CA VAL A 187 5.99 30.68 9.39
C VAL A 187 7.36 30.56 8.72
N LEU A 188 8.41 30.34 9.50
CA LEU A 188 9.77 30.13 9.00
C LEU A 188 9.98 28.76 8.33
N ASP A 189 9.03 27.84 8.46
CA ASP A 189 9.02 26.58 7.70
C ASP A 189 8.88 26.85 6.19
N PHE A 190 8.27 27.97 5.80
CA PHE A 190 8.05 28.36 4.42
C PHE A 190 9.25 29.10 3.84
N LEU A 191 9.50 28.88 2.56
CA LEU A 191 10.51 29.57 1.76
C LEU A 191 9.88 30.00 0.45
N ILE A 192 10.00 31.29 0.12
CA ILE A 192 9.72 31.83 -1.22
C ILE A 192 11.07 32.23 -1.85
N GLY A 193 11.49 31.48 -2.85
CA GLY A 193 12.86 31.48 -3.36
C GLY A 193 13.82 31.04 -2.26
N VAL A 194 14.65 31.98 -1.81
CA VAL A 194 15.63 31.77 -0.71
C VAL A 194 15.23 32.48 0.58
N PHE A 195 14.08 33.15 0.60
CA PHE A 195 13.63 33.96 1.73
C PHE A 195 12.69 33.16 2.63
N PRO A 196 13.02 33.00 3.93
CA PRO A 196 12.12 32.33 4.86
C PRO A 196 10.89 33.19 5.16
N GLY A 197 9.76 32.54 5.41
CA GLY A 197 8.48 33.19 5.64
C GLY A 197 7.67 33.43 4.36
N GLY A 198 6.94 34.54 4.36
CA GLY A 198 6.10 34.95 3.24
C GLY A 198 4.72 34.29 3.19
N PHE A 199 4.33 33.56 4.24
CA PHE A 199 3.01 32.95 4.40
C PHE A 199 2.38 33.34 5.75
N LEU A 200 1.05 33.34 5.77
CA LEU A 200 0.24 33.46 6.96
C LEU A 200 -0.82 32.35 6.98
N LEU A 201 -1.16 31.88 8.18
CA LEU A 201 -2.27 30.97 8.38
C LEU A 201 -3.57 31.74 8.16
N ASP A 202 -4.30 31.40 7.11
CA ASP A 202 -5.49 32.12 6.67
C ASP A 202 -6.76 31.50 7.27
N THR A 203 -6.89 30.18 7.18
CA THR A 203 -8.05 29.44 7.67
C THR A 203 -7.61 28.15 8.37
N VAL A 204 -8.31 27.78 9.45
CA VAL A 204 -8.01 26.60 10.29
C VAL A 204 -9.17 25.63 10.26
N GLY A 205 -8.89 24.34 10.16
CA GLY A 205 -9.87 23.28 10.38
C GLY A 205 -10.93 23.15 9.28
N VAL A 206 -10.55 23.40 8.02
CA VAL A 206 -11.43 23.13 6.87
C VAL A 206 -11.58 21.62 6.72
N ALA A 207 -12.81 21.13 6.82
CA ALA A 207 -13.10 19.71 6.65
C ALA A 207 -13.06 19.34 5.17
N VAL A 208 -12.23 18.36 4.79
CA VAL A 208 -12.15 17.79 3.44
C VAL A 208 -12.59 16.33 3.49
N THR A 209 -13.58 15.99 2.67
CA THR A 209 -14.25 14.69 2.60
C THR A 209 -13.81 13.84 1.41
N ALA A 210 -13.35 14.44 0.30
CA ALA A 210 -12.92 13.67 -0.89
C ALA A 210 -11.75 12.71 -0.62
N ASN A 211 -10.90 13.01 0.36
CA ASN A 211 -9.75 12.18 0.78
C ASN A 211 -10.14 11.13 1.83
N THR A 212 -11.43 10.88 1.98
CA THR A 212 -12.03 10.07 3.05
C THR A 212 -13.26 9.33 2.55
N ALA A 213 -13.30 8.94 1.27
CA ALA A 213 -14.36 8.08 0.77
C ALA A 213 -14.48 6.84 1.69
N GLY A 214 -15.63 6.68 2.35
CA GLY A 214 -15.89 5.62 3.33
C GLY A 214 -15.51 5.91 4.79
N SER A 215 -14.68 6.93 5.08
CA SER A 215 -14.40 7.36 6.46
C SER A 215 -15.53 8.25 7.00
N PRO A 216 -16.07 7.97 8.20
CA PRO A 216 -17.08 8.83 8.82
C PRO A 216 -16.52 10.16 9.34
N VAL A 217 -15.19 10.36 9.27
CA VAL A 217 -14.51 11.54 9.81
C VAL A 217 -13.73 12.23 8.70
N PRO A 218 -14.04 13.51 8.37
CA PRO A 218 -13.27 14.29 7.41
C PRO A 218 -11.88 14.59 7.97
N ILE A 219 -10.91 14.79 7.07
CA ILE A 219 -9.60 15.29 7.46
C ILE A 219 -9.68 16.80 7.57
N LEU A 220 -9.18 17.34 8.68
CA LEU A 220 -9.12 18.78 8.88
C LEU A 220 -7.85 19.34 8.24
N TYR A 221 -8.02 20.40 7.47
CA TYR A 221 -6.95 21.13 6.79
C TYR A 221 -6.80 22.53 7.35
N ASP A 222 -5.55 22.94 7.51
CA ASP A 222 -5.17 24.32 7.75
C ASP A 222 -4.61 24.90 6.45
N VAL A 223 -5.08 26.10 6.10
CA VAL A 223 -4.82 26.73 4.82
C VAL A 223 -3.94 27.95 5.04
N TRP A 224 -2.79 27.94 4.37
CA TRP A 224 -1.80 29.00 4.38
C TRP A 224 -1.86 29.77 3.07
N ARG A 225 -1.74 31.09 3.17
CA ARG A 225 -1.70 31.98 2.02
C ARG A 225 -0.41 32.78 2.04
N SER A 226 0.13 33.08 0.86
CA SER A 226 1.20 34.06 0.75
C SER A 226 0.77 35.42 1.34
N THR A 227 1.70 36.13 1.97
CA THR A 227 1.43 37.44 2.59
C THR A 227 1.19 38.53 1.55
N GLY A 228 1.75 38.37 0.35
CA GLY A 228 1.62 39.30 -0.76
C GLY A 228 0.93 38.65 -1.96
N ALA A 229 0.15 39.48 -2.66
CA ALA A 229 -0.38 39.14 -3.98
C ALA A 229 0.74 39.16 -5.04
N GLY A 230 0.44 38.63 -6.21
CA GLY A 230 1.38 38.63 -7.33
C GLY A 230 1.73 39.94 -7.94
N ILE A 231 2.90 39.88 -8.54
CA ILE A 231 3.46 40.92 -9.37
C ILE A 231 3.93 40.35 -10.71
N GLY A 232 3.52 39.12 -11.05
CA GLY A 232 3.88 38.46 -12.31
C GLY A 232 5.31 37.92 -12.33
N LEU A 233 5.86 37.59 -11.17
CA LEU A 233 7.17 36.96 -11.06
C LEU A 233 7.05 35.45 -10.96
N LEU A 234 8.08 34.79 -11.48
CA LEU A 234 8.29 33.37 -11.29
C LEU A 234 9.13 33.18 -10.02
N VAL A 235 8.69 32.25 -9.19
CA VAL A 235 9.34 31.96 -7.91
C VAL A 235 9.34 30.47 -7.63
N ASP A 236 10.18 30.09 -6.68
CA ASP A 236 10.16 28.76 -6.09
C ASP A 236 9.49 28.84 -4.73
N VAL A 237 8.72 27.83 -4.36
CA VAL A 237 8.16 27.70 -3.01
C VAL A 237 8.57 26.37 -2.44
N SER A 238 9.05 26.38 -1.21
CA SER A 238 9.28 25.16 -0.46
C SER A 238 8.85 25.30 0.98
N VAL A 239 8.53 24.17 1.59
CA VAL A 239 8.25 24.04 3.01
C VAL A 239 9.17 22.96 3.54
N THR A 240 9.96 23.28 4.56
CA THR A 240 10.88 22.32 5.16
C THR A 240 10.10 21.26 5.94
N PRO A 241 10.46 19.96 5.88
CA PRO A 241 9.80 18.88 6.62
C PRO A 241 9.74 19.08 8.13
#